data_AF-A0A845E0J4-F1
#
_entry.id   AF-A0A845E0J4-F1
#
_cell.length_a   1.000
_cell.length_b   1.000
_cell.length_c   1.000
_cell.angle_alpha   90.00
_cell.angle_beta   90.00
_cell.angle_gamma   90.00
#
_symmetry.space_group_name_H-M   'P 1'
#
loop_
_entity.id
_entity.type
_entity.pdbx_description
1 polymer ?
#
loop_
_entity_poly.entity_id
_entity_poly.type
_entity_poly.pdbx_seq_one_letter_code
_entity_poly.pdbx_strand_id
1 'polypeptide(L)'
;QEPQVVLTMPILEGLDGVQKMSKSLGNYVGITDAPGQMYSRLLSVPDELVWRYFELLTLKPMDEVEALRRQVEEEGVNPQEAKKALAHWLISRYHGEEAAENAHRSAGNRVELGEIPENVPEVTVDAGGEAELFVVSLLKQAGLAQGGAAKDVVKHGAVYVDGEPLVDRQSLPAGQSY
;
A
#
# COMPACT_ATOMS: atom_id res chain seq x y z
N GLN A 1 30.53 -17.03 40.62
CA GLN A 1 29.94 -16.45 39.40
C GLN A 1 28.53 -16.98 39.31
N GLU A 2 27.51 -16.12 39.20
CA GLU A 2 26.13 -16.58 39.05
C GLU A 2 25.94 -17.22 37.66
N PRO A 3 25.24 -18.37 37.57
CA PRO A 3 24.99 -19.04 36.30
C PRO A 3 24.08 -18.18 35.40
N GLN A 4 24.48 -18.03 34.14
CA GLN A 4 23.69 -17.34 33.13
C GLN A 4 23.00 -18.34 32.22
N VAL A 5 21.77 -18.04 31.81
CA VAL A 5 21.00 -18.81 30.82
C VAL A 5 20.86 -17.97 29.56
N VAL A 6 21.04 -18.59 28.40
CA VAL A 6 20.84 -17.97 27.08
C VAL A 6 19.59 -18.58 26.45
N LEU A 7 18.70 -17.71 25.97
CA LEU A 7 17.53 -18.08 25.20
C LEU A 7 17.65 -17.50 23.79
N THR A 8 17.35 -18.31 22.78
CA THR A 8 17.35 -17.90 21.38
C THR A 8 15.94 -18.00 20.82
N MET A 9 15.60 -17.05 19.95
CA MET A 9 14.34 -17.04 19.21
C MET A 9 14.60 -17.44 17.75
N PRO A 10 13.59 -17.98 17.05
CA PRO A 10 13.71 -18.21 15.62
C PRO A 10 13.93 -16.90 14.85
N ILE A 11 14.53 -17.03 13.67
CA ILE A 11 14.63 -15.95 12.69
C ILE A 11 13.32 -15.87 11.90
N LEU A 12 12.88 -14.65 11.60
CA LEU A 12 11.73 -14.39 10.76
C LEU A 12 12.14 -14.30 9.28
N GLU A 13 11.42 -15.02 8.43
CA GLU A 13 11.51 -14.96 6.98
C GLU A 13 10.96 -13.62 6.46
N GLY A 14 11.60 -13.07 5.42
CA GLY A 14 11.16 -11.83 4.81
C GLY A 14 9.96 -11.99 3.88
N LEU A 15 9.66 -10.92 3.13
CA LEU A 15 8.57 -10.87 2.16
C LEU A 15 8.72 -11.88 1.00
N ASP A 16 9.94 -12.37 0.77
CA ASP A 16 10.25 -13.41 -0.21
C ASP A 16 9.97 -14.83 0.30
N GLY A 17 9.75 -14.97 1.61
CA GLY A 17 9.41 -16.18 2.31
C GLY A 17 10.50 -17.24 2.44
N VAL A 18 11.72 -16.95 1.96
CA VAL A 18 12.82 -17.91 1.99
C VAL A 18 13.99 -17.35 2.80
N GLN A 19 14.40 -16.12 2.52
CA GLN A 19 15.53 -15.52 3.20
C GLN A 19 15.09 -14.86 4.50
N LYS A 20 16.02 -14.72 5.43
CA LYS A 20 15.79 -13.90 6.62
C LYS A 20 15.34 -12.49 6.22
N MET A 21 14.45 -11.92 7.01
CA MET A 21 14.05 -10.52 6.83
C MET A 21 15.27 -9.61 6.98
N SER A 22 15.58 -8.81 5.95
CA SER A 22 16.72 -7.90 5.95
C SER A 22 16.49 -6.66 5.09
N LYS A 23 16.93 -5.50 5.60
CA LYS A 23 16.99 -4.25 4.81
C LYS A 23 17.85 -4.38 3.57
N SER A 24 18.95 -5.13 3.65
CA SER A 24 19.88 -5.32 2.52
C SER A 24 19.29 -6.16 1.38
N LEU A 25 18.31 -7.03 1.69
CA LEU A 25 17.65 -7.88 0.71
C LEU A 25 16.35 -7.25 0.18
N GLY A 26 15.92 -6.12 0.76
CA GLY A 26 14.66 -5.46 0.39
C GLY A 26 13.40 -6.24 0.79
N ASN A 27 13.53 -7.36 1.51
CA ASN A 27 12.43 -8.25 1.89
C ASN A 27 11.87 -7.97 3.29
N TYR A 28 11.82 -6.71 3.71
CA TYR A 28 11.48 -6.33 5.09
C TYR A 28 10.27 -5.42 5.21
N VAL A 29 9.66 -5.43 6.40
CA VAL A 29 8.64 -4.47 6.82
C VAL A 29 9.27 -3.55 7.86
N GLY A 30 9.35 -2.26 7.58
CA GLY A 30 9.91 -1.28 8.49
C GLY A 30 8.86 -0.80 9.49
N ILE A 31 9.21 -0.73 10.78
CA ILE A 31 8.34 -0.16 11.82
C ILE A 31 8.06 1.34 11.58
N THR A 32 8.96 2.01 10.86
CA THR A 32 8.83 3.42 10.47
C THR A 32 8.27 3.61 9.06
N ASP A 33 7.86 2.52 8.39
CA ASP A 33 7.21 2.63 7.08
C ASP A 33 5.87 3.37 7.25
N ALA A 34 5.44 4.12 6.23
CA ALA A 34 4.11 4.72 6.25
C ALA A 34 3.04 3.60 6.34
N PRO A 35 1.88 3.83 7.01
CA PRO A 35 0.85 2.81 7.21
C PRO A 35 0.46 2.05 5.94
N GLY A 36 0.27 2.75 4.82
CA GLY A 36 0.00 2.10 3.52
C GLY A 36 1.14 1.22 3.04
N GLN A 37 2.39 1.67 3.13
CA GLN A 37 3.54 0.84 2.74
C GLN A 37 3.66 -0.41 3.61
N MET A 38 3.45 -0.28 4.93
CA MET A 38 3.42 -1.41 5.85
C MET A 38 2.30 -2.39 5.48
N TYR A 39 1.09 -1.87 5.22
CA TYR A 39 -0.07 -2.65 4.78
C TYR A 39 0.22 -3.44 3.51
N SER A 40 0.62 -2.75 2.43
CA SER A 40 0.93 -3.36 1.14
C SER A 40 2.00 -4.45 1.24
N ARG A 41 3.05 -4.24 2.05
CA ARG A 41 4.10 -5.25 2.26
C ARG A 41 3.58 -6.45 3.03
N LEU A 42 2.80 -6.25 4.09
CA LEU A 42 2.22 -7.35 4.87
C LEU A 42 1.25 -8.19 4.03
N LEU A 43 0.50 -7.57 3.12
CA LEU A 43 -0.36 -8.29 2.17
C LEU A 43 0.43 -9.11 1.12
N SER A 44 1.70 -8.76 0.88
CA SER A 44 2.58 -9.51 -0.03
C SER A 44 3.27 -10.73 0.59
N VAL A 45 3.20 -10.90 1.92
CA VAL A 45 3.77 -12.07 2.61
C VAL A 45 3.11 -13.35 2.07
N PRO A 46 3.86 -14.43 1.79
CA PRO A 46 3.27 -15.70 1.37
C PRO A 46 2.24 -16.22 2.38
N ASP A 47 1.13 -16.78 1.88
CA ASP A 47 -0.01 -17.22 2.72
C ASP A 47 0.42 -18.18 3.83
N GLU A 48 1.35 -19.09 3.51
CA GLU A 48 1.90 -20.08 4.45
C GLU A 48 2.69 -19.46 5.62
N LEU A 49 3.25 -18.26 5.43
CA LEU A 49 4.06 -17.57 6.43
C LEU A 49 3.27 -16.59 7.31
N VAL A 50 2.02 -16.29 6.97
CA VAL A 50 1.17 -15.38 7.74
C VAL A 50 1.07 -15.83 9.20
N TRP A 51 0.98 -17.13 9.44
CA TRP A 51 0.89 -17.71 10.78
C TRP A 51 2.19 -17.54 11.58
N ARG A 52 3.33 -17.65 10.91
CA ARG A 52 4.64 -17.40 11.52
C ARG A 52 4.79 -15.94 11.93
N TYR A 53 4.25 -15.03 11.13
CA TYR A 53 4.20 -13.61 11.47
C TYR A 53 3.27 -13.35 12.66
N PHE A 54 2.10 -14.01 12.73
CA PHE A 54 1.24 -13.93 13.91
C PHE A 54 1.98 -14.37 15.17
N GLU A 55 2.61 -15.54 15.14
CA GLU A 55 3.35 -16.12 16.27
C GLU A 55 4.48 -15.21 16.77
N LEU A 56 5.26 -14.63 15.85
CA LEU A 56 6.47 -13.90 16.21
C LEU A 56 6.28 -12.40 16.42
N LEU A 57 5.24 -11.80 15.82
CA LEU A 57 5.07 -10.35 15.79
C LEU A 57 3.88 -9.84 16.61
N THR A 58 2.93 -10.72 16.95
CA THR A 58 1.71 -10.33 17.66
C THR A 58 1.68 -10.85 19.08
N LEU A 59 0.83 -10.23 19.90
CA LEU A 59 0.48 -10.74 21.24
C LEU A 59 -0.89 -11.43 21.22
N LYS A 60 -1.38 -11.85 20.04
CA LYS A 60 -2.63 -12.59 19.97
C LYS A 60 -2.49 -13.96 20.63
N PRO A 61 -3.50 -14.40 21.39
CA PRO A 61 -3.57 -15.78 21.85
C PRO A 61 -3.48 -16.75 20.67
N MET A 62 -2.65 -17.80 20.78
CA MET A 62 -2.41 -18.72 19.66
C MET A 62 -3.65 -19.55 19.30
N ASP A 63 -4.57 -19.76 20.24
CA ASP A 63 -5.88 -20.36 19.99
C ASP A 63 -6.74 -19.50 19.04
N GLU A 64 -6.68 -18.17 19.13
CA GLU A 64 -7.33 -17.28 18.16
C GLU A 64 -6.68 -17.38 16.77
N VAL A 65 -5.34 -17.46 16.72
CA VAL A 65 -4.59 -17.58 15.46
C VAL A 65 -4.87 -18.93 14.79
N GLU A 66 -4.92 -20.01 15.56
CA GLU A 66 -5.26 -21.35 15.08
C GLU A 66 -6.71 -21.43 14.59
N ALA A 67 -7.65 -20.77 15.27
CA ALA A 67 -9.03 -20.68 14.81
C ALA A 67 -9.13 -19.96 13.45
N LEU A 68 -8.43 -18.84 13.27
CA LEU A 68 -8.37 -18.13 12.01
C LEU A 68 -7.71 -18.97 10.90
N ARG A 69 -6.65 -19.69 11.24
CA ARG A 69 -5.99 -20.62 10.32
C ARG A 69 -6.92 -21.71 9.83
N ARG A 70 -7.69 -22.32 10.72
CA ARG A 70 -8.69 -23.33 10.37
C ARG A 70 -9.77 -22.78 9.44
N GLN A 71 -10.25 -21.57 9.69
CA GLN A 71 -11.21 -20.91 8.81
C GLN A 71 -10.68 -20.73 7.38
N VAL A 72 -9.40 -20.38 7.25
CA VAL A 72 -8.74 -20.23 5.93
C VAL A 72 -8.53 -21.59 5.25
N GLU A 73 -8.01 -22.59 5.97
CA GLU A 73 -7.64 -23.89 5.39
C GLU A 73 -8.83 -24.81 5.13
N GLU A 74 -9.85 -24.79 6.00
CA GLU A 74 -10.98 -25.75 5.97
C GLU A 74 -12.29 -25.12 5.51
N GLU A 75 -12.56 -23.86 5.89
CA GLU A 75 -13.84 -23.18 5.61
C GLU A 75 -13.78 -22.32 4.34
N GLY A 76 -12.61 -22.22 3.70
CA GLY A 76 -12.41 -21.50 2.44
C GLY A 76 -12.41 -19.98 2.59
N VAL A 77 -12.16 -19.46 3.80
CA VAL A 77 -11.96 -18.02 3.98
C VAL A 77 -10.74 -17.56 3.19
N ASN A 78 -10.86 -16.41 2.54
CA ASN A 78 -9.77 -15.87 1.73
C ASN A 78 -8.54 -15.60 2.62
N PRO A 79 -7.35 -16.15 2.31
CA PRO A 79 -6.11 -15.90 3.05
C PRO A 79 -5.77 -14.41 3.20
N GLN A 80 -6.25 -13.57 2.28
CA GLN A 80 -6.13 -12.12 2.38
C GLN A 80 -6.75 -11.53 3.65
N GLU A 81 -7.82 -12.13 4.19
CA GLU A 81 -8.43 -11.64 5.43
C GLU A 81 -7.49 -11.83 6.63
N ALA A 82 -6.74 -12.94 6.66
CA ALA A 82 -5.72 -13.15 7.69
C ALA A 82 -4.57 -12.14 7.58
N LYS A 83 -4.15 -11.81 6.35
CA LYS A 83 -3.13 -10.78 6.11
C LYS A 83 -3.60 -9.39 6.51
N LYS A 84 -4.85 -9.03 6.19
CA LYS A 84 -5.46 -7.77 6.60
C LYS A 84 -5.53 -7.67 8.12
N ALA A 85 -5.93 -8.75 8.80
CA ALA A 85 -5.96 -8.79 10.26
C ALA A 85 -4.57 -8.62 10.88
N LEU A 86 -3.54 -9.27 10.32
CA LEU A 86 -2.15 -9.09 10.73
C LEU A 86 -1.67 -7.64 10.50
N ALA A 87 -1.96 -7.09 9.32
CA ALA A 87 -1.61 -5.72 8.97
C ALA A 87 -2.27 -4.70 9.89
N HIS A 88 -3.57 -4.86 10.13
CA HIS A 88 -4.31 -4.03 11.07
C HIS A 88 -3.66 -4.06 12.45
N TRP A 89 -3.39 -5.25 13.00
CA TRP A 89 -2.79 -5.38 14.33
C TRP A 89 -1.43 -4.68 14.43
N LEU A 90 -0.54 -4.89 13.45
CA LEU A 90 0.79 -4.29 13.44
C LEU A 90 0.74 -2.78 13.27
N ILE A 91 -0.12 -2.28 12.37
CA ILE A 91 -0.26 -0.84 12.14
C ILE A 91 -0.89 -0.17 13.36
N SER A 92 -1.92 -0.76 13.97
CA SER A 92 -2.53 -0.25 15.21
C SER A 92 -1.47 -0.09 16.30
N ARG A 93 -0.56 -1.06 16.42
CA ARG A 93 0.50 -1.05 17.44
C ARG A 93 1.53 0.07 17.24
N TYR A 94 1.91 0.37 16.00
CA TYR A 94 3.02 1.30 15.71
C TYR A 94 2.59 2.69 15.23
N HIS A 95 1.39 2.79 14.67
CA HIS A 95 0.86 4.02 14.07
C HIS A 95 -0.51 4.44 14.64
N GLY A 96 -1.13 3.61 15.48
CA GLY A 96 -2.44 3.89 16.09
C GLY A 96 -3.61 3.33 15.28
N GLU A 97 -4.76 3.24 15.94
CA GLU A 97 -5.95 2.57 15.41
C GLU A 97 -6.49 3.25 14.15
N GLU A 98 -6.59 4.58 14.16
CA GLU A 98 -7.06 5.35 13.00
C GLU A 98 -6.18 5.12 11.77
N ALA A 99 -4.86 5.01 11.95
CA ALA A 99 -3.95 4.71 10.86
C ALA A 99 -4.15 3.29 10.31
N ALA A 100 -4.49 2.31 11.15
CA ALA A 100 -4.79 0.94 10.74
C ALA A 100 -6.09 0.85 9.95
N GLU A 101 -7.14 1.53 10.41
CA GLU A 101 -8.43 1.60 9.72
C GLU A 101 -8.29 2.24 8.33
N ASN A 102 -7.44 3.27 8.20
CA ASN A 102 -7.24 3.99 6.94
C ASN A 102 -6.03 3.47 6.11
N ALA A 103 -5.29 2.47 6.59
CA ALA A 103 -4.05 2.02 5.96
C ALA A 103 -4.27 1.54 4.52
N HIS A 104 -5.42 0.91 4.24
CA HIS A 104 -5.79 0.43 2.91
C HIS A 104 -6.02 1.56 1.89
N ARG A 105 -6.36 2.77 2.36
CA ARG A 105 -6.58 3.99 1.54
C ARG A 105 -5.36 4.91 1.44
N SER A 106 -4.27 4.59 2.12
CA SER A 106 -3.09 5.46 2.21
C SER A 106 -2.34 5.57 0.88
N ALA A 107 -1.78 6.76 0.62
CA ALA A 107 -0.93 7.02 -0.55
C ALA A 107 0.27 6.07 -0.58
N GLY A 108 0.41 5.33 -1.69
CA GLY A 108 1.44 4.31 -1.89
C GLY A 108 0.92 2.88 -1.91
N ASN A 109 -0.34 2.63 -1.55
CA ASN A 109 -1.00 1.37 -1.92
C ASN A 109 -1.25 1.32 -3.42
N ARG A 110 -1.30 0.12 -3.99
CA ARG A 110 -1.85 -0.06 -5.35
C ARG A 110 -3.33 0.26 -5.28
N VAL A 111 -3.62 1.53 -5.52
CA VAL A 111 -4.96 2.08 -5.65
C VAL A 111 -5.64 1.37 -6.81
N GLU A 112 -6.89 0.92 -6.64
CA GLU A 112 -7.64 0.42 -7.78
C GLU A 112 -7.74 1.52 -8.85
N LEU A 113 -7.90 1.12 -10.12
CA LEU A 113 -7.88 2.03 -11.25
C LEU A 113 -9.04 3.05 -11.12
N GLY A 114 -8.74 4.28 -10.69
CA GLY A 114 -9.73 5.36 -10.51
C GLY A 114 -9.95 5.81 -9.05
N GLU A 115 -9.43 5.11 -8.05
CA GLU A 115 -9.47 5.59 -6.66
C GLU A 115 -8.40 6.69 -6.43
N ILE A 116 -8.75 7.72 -5.65
CA ILE A 116 -7.85 8.84 -5.32
C ILE A 116 -7.39 8.64 -3.86
N PRO A 117 -6.09 8.44 -3.59
CA PRO A 117 -5.59 8.40 -2.22
C PRO A 117 -5.86 9.70 -1.46
N GLU A 118 -6.02 9.65 -0.14
CA GLU A 118 -6.23 10.88 0.64
C GLU A 118 -4.97 11.77 0.73
N ASN A 119 -3.79 11.24 0.39
CA ASN A 119 -2.49 11.92 0.49
C ASN A 119 -1.79 12.02 -0.89
N VAL A 120 -2.50 12.49 -1.94
CA VAL A 120 -1.86 12.76 -3.25
C VAL A 120 -1.05 14.07 -3.18
N PRO A 121 0.17 14.11 -3.73
CA PRO A 121 0.91 15.37 -3.88
C PRO A 121 0.14 16.36 -4.76
N GLU A 122 -0.14 17.55 -4.24
CA GLU A 122 -0.72 18.64 -5.03
C GLU A 122 0.34 19.27 -5.93
N VAL A 123 -0.01 19.53 -7.20
CA VAL A 123 0.86 20.22 -8.15
C VAL A 123 0.12 21.43 -8.71
N THR A 124 0.68 22.62 -8.50
CA THR A 124 0.19 23.84 -9.13
C THR A 124 0.77 23.97 -10.54
N VAL A 125 -0.11 24.09 -11.54
CA VAL A 125 0.27 24.29 -12.95
C VAL A 125 -0.13 25.70 -13.38
N ASP A 126 0.78 26.41 -14.04
CA ASP A 126 0.52 27.75 -14.57
C ASP A 126 -0.25 27.67 -15.90
N ALA A 127 -1.41 28.32 -15.95
CA ALA A 127 -2.23 28.41 -17.16
C ALA A 127 -1.72 29.45 -18.17
N GLY A 128 -0.72 30.27 -17.83
CA GLY A 128 -0.15 31.27 -18.74
C GLY A 128 -1.14 32.35 -19.16
N GLY A 129 -2.24 32.53 -18.41
CA GLY A 129 -3.33 33.44 -18.73
C GLY A 129 -4.41 32.85 -19.66
N GLU A 130 -4.34 31.56 -20.01
CA GLU A 130 -5.38 30.88 -20.78
C GLU A 130 -6.57 30.48 -19.88
N ALA A 131 -7.78 30.49 -20.45
CA ALA A 131 -8.99 30.09 -19.73
C ALA A 131 -9.10 28.56 -19.55
N GLU A 132 -8.44 27.79 -20.42
CA GLU A 132 -8.42 26.32 -20.39
C GLU A 132 -7.04 25.80 -20.79
N LEU A 133 -6.66 24.66 -20.24
CA LEU A 133 -5.41 23.96 -20.55
C LEU A 133 -5.72 22.62 -21.21
N PHE A 134 -5.00 22.29 -22.29
CA PHE A 134 -5.05 20.95 -22.86
C PHE A 134 -4.50 19.91 -21.86
N VAL A 135 -5.20 18.79 -21.70
CA VAL A 135 -4.81 17.73 -20.75
C VAL A 135 -3.39 17.23 -21.01
N VAL A 136 -3.00 17.10 -22.28
CA VAL A 136 -1.63 16.68 -22.67
C VAL A 136 -0.57 17.68 -22.18
N SER A 137 -0.89 18.98 -22.16
CA SER A 137 -0.01 20.02 -21.63
C SER A 137 0.04 19.95 -20.10
N LEU A 138 -1.12 19.81 -19.47
CA LEU A 138 -1.26 19.67 -18.03
C LEU A 138 -0.44 18.49 -17.48
N LEU A 139 -0.57 17.30 -18.08
CA LEU A 139 0.18 16.10 -17.69
C LEU A 139 1.70 16.29 -17.75
N LYS A 140 2.19 17.07 -18.72
CA LYS A 140 3.62 17.37 -18.85
C LYS A 140 4.08 18.36 -17.80
N GLN A 141 3.32 19.43 -17.61
CA GLN A 141 3.65 20.47 -16.63
C GLN A 141 3.54 19.95 -15.20
N ALA A 142 2.60 19.05 -14.92
CA ALA A 142 2.46 18.36 -13.64
C ALA A 142 3.53 17.27 -13.41
N GLY A 143 4.40 17.00 -14.40
CA GLY A 143 5.44 15.97 -14.30
C GLY A 143 4.94 14.53 -14.40
N LEU A 144 3.67 14.32 -14.74
CA LEU A 144 3.02 13.01 -14.83
C LEU A 144 3.39 12.24 -16.11
N ALA A 145 3.80 12.94 -17.17
CA ALA A 145 4.27 12.31 -18.41
C ALA A 145 5.35 13.16 -19.11
N GLN A 146 6.34 12.49 -19.72
CA GLN A 146 7.45 13.15 -20.42
C GLN A 146 7.34 12.99 -21.95
N GLY A 147 7.77 13.99 -22.70
CA GLY A 147 7.90 13.89 -24.17
C GLY A 147 6.59 13.57 -24.92
N GLY A 148 6.60 12.53 -25.76
CA GLY A 148 5.43 12.07 -26.52
C GLY A 148 4.42 11.26 -25.71
N ALA A 149 4.84 10.70 -24.57
CA ALA A 149 4.06 9.73 -23.79
C ALA A 149 2.74 10.29 -23.25
N ALA A 150 2.65 11.61 -23.03
CA ALA A 150 1.43 12.27 -22.59
C ALA A 150 0.25 12.07 -23.55
N LYS A 151 0.50 11.95 -24.86
CA LYS A 151 -0.57 11.63 -25.83
C LYS A 151 -0.98 10.17 -25.77
N ASP A 152 -0.01 9.29 -25.53
CA ASP A 152 -0.24 7.85 -25.47
C ASP A 152 -1.08 7.49 -24.24
N VAL A 153 -0.76 8.03 -23.06
CA VAL A 153 -1.54 7.78 -21.83
C VAL A 153 -2.99 8.26 -21.95
N VAL A 154 -3.23 9.39 -22.60
CA VAL A 154 -4.59 9.88 -22.90
C VAL A 154 -5.29 8.93 -23.88
N LYS A 155 -4.62 8.55 -24.97
CA LYS A 155 -5.17 7.66 -26.00
C LYS A 155 -5.50 6.26 -25.46
N HIS A 156 -4.73 5.77 -24.50
CA HIS A 156 -4.93 4.48 -23.86
C HIS A 156 -5.94 4.51 -22.71
N GLY A 157 -6.60 5.65 -22.45
CA GLY A 157 -7.62 5.77 -21.41
C GLY A 157 -7.04 5.65 -19.99
N ALA A 158 -5.76 5.99 -19.79
CA ALA A 158 -5.08 5.89 -18.51
C ALA A 158 -5.16 7.20 -17.67
N VAL A 159 -6.05 8.12 -18.05
CA VAL A 159 -6.21 9.44 -17.41
C VAL A 159 -7.63 9.52 -16.84
N TYR A 160 -7.72 9.88 -15.58
CA TYR A 160 -8.96 10.05 -14.82
C TYR A 160 -9.00 11.47 -14.26
N VAL A 161 -10.19 12.06 -14.21
CA VAL A 161 -10.45 13.39 -13.64
C VAL A 161 -11.61 13.21 -12.65
N ASP A 162 -11.41 13.58 -11.39
CA ASP A 162 -12.39 13.37 -10.31
C ASP A 162 -12.86 11.89 -10.20
N GLY A 163 -11.97 10.94 -10.48
CA GLY A 163 -12.25 9.50 -10.46
C GLY A 163 -12.92 8.94 -11.73
N GLU A 164 -13.32 9.79 -12.68
CA GLU A 164 -13.98 9.37 -13.93
C GLU A 164 -12.99 9.33 -15.10
N PRO A 165 -13.06 8.31 -15.98
CA PRO A 165 -12.16 8.21 -17.13
C PRO A 165 -12.33 9.40 -18.08
N LEU A 166 -11.21 9.92 -18.56
CA LEU A 166 -11.19 11.00 -19.54
C LEU A 166 -11.56 10.47 -20.93
N VAL A 167 -12.84 10.58 -21.30
CA VAL A 167 -13.34 10.07 -22.59
C VAL A 167 -13.29 11.14 -23.69
N ASP A 168 -13.99 12.27 -23.49
CA ASP A 168 -14.20 13.27 -24.54
C ASP A 168 -13.55 14.64 -24.26
N ARG A 169 -13.08 14.88 -23.03
CA ARG A 169 -12.50 16.17 -22.65
C ARG A 169 -11.04 16.26 -23.10
N GLN A 170 -10.75 17.22 -23.98
CA GLN A 170 -9.39 17.51 -24.44
C GLN A 170 -8.73 18.66 -23.66
N SER A 171 -9.53 19.49 -23.00
CA SER A 171 -9.11 20.62 -22.17
C SER A 171 -9.81 20.62 -20.81
N LEU A 172 -9.17 21.23 -19.82
CA LEU A 172 -9.70 21.47 -18.48
C LEU A 172 -9.65 22.98 -18.17
N PRO A 173 -10.71 23.58 -17.59
CA PRO A 173 -10.70 24.98 -17.21
C PRO A 173 -9.64 25.30 -16.15
N ALA A 174 -9.02 26.46 -16.30
CA ALA A 174 -8.05 27.00 -15.35
C ALA A 174 -8.73 27.47 -14.04
N GLY A 175 -7.97 27.51 -12.94
CA GLY A 175 -8.47 27.97 -11.64
C GLY A 175 -9.33 26.95 -10.87
N GLN A 176 -9.30 25.68 -11.28
CA GLN A 176 -9.95 24.57 -10.59
C GLN A 176 -8.91 23.56 -10.10
N SER A 177 -9.27 22.86 -9.02
CA SER A 177 -8.56 21.67 -8.53
C SER A 177 -9.33 20.44 -8.98
N TYR A 178 -8.61 19.42 -9.44
CA TYR A 178 -9.12 18.14 -9.91
C TYR A 178 -8.32 17.00 -9.29
#